data_AF-A0A699IUA0-F1
#
_entry.id   AF-A0A699IUA0-F1
#
_cell.length_a   1.000
_cell.length_b   1.000
_cell.length_c   1.000
_cell.angle_alpha   90.00
_cell.angle_beta   90.00
_cell.angle_gamma   90.00
#
_symmetry.space_group_name_H-M   'P 1'
#
loop_
_entity.id
_entity.type
_entity.pdbx_description
1 polymer ?
#
loop_
_entity_poly.entity_id
_entity_poly.type
_entity_poly.pdbx_seq_one_letter_code
_entity_poly.pdbx_strand_id
1 'polypeptide(L)'
;MNGVRARENVGSLVVQQFGIHCFNYKEFGHFAKECRKPKRVKDSTYHKEKMLLCIQAEKGVPLQAEQSDWLADTNKEIDKQELEAHYNYMAKIQEVPNADSDTDSEPLEHVQYNDEYNVFANVNQHSCANLIENLKLDVDENKRIQKQLKKANTSLTHELEQRKSNLAETNKTLEESNSVRDSCLIALQTKQTEFEKYKACNDRTVDYDKIEFVKEKHDELVKQRLLTKSHYEGLVKEKIK
;
A
#
# COMPACT_ATOMS: atom_id res chain seq x y z
N MET A 1 -35.65 -56.67 12.89
CA MET A 1 -34.37 -55.97 12.63
C MET A 1 -33.71 -55.65 13.96
N ASN A 2 -32.44 -56.04 14.13
CA ASN A 2 -31.34 -55.19 14.62
C ASN A 2 -30.17 -56.09 15.00
N GLY A 3 -29.18 -56.17 14.11
CA GLY A 3 -27.93 -56.86 14.34
C GLY A 3 -27.06 -56.10 15.35
N VAL A 4 -26.64 -56.80 16.39
CA VAL A 4 -25.65 -56.31 17.34
C VAL A 4 -24.27 -56.57 16.75
N ARG A 5 -23.67 -55.53 16.17
CA ARG A 5 -22.29 -55.55 15.66
C ARG A 5 -21.34 -55.44 16.86
N ALA A 6 -20.68 -56.55 17.20
CA ALA A 6 -19.49 -56.54 18.06
C ALA A 6 -18.40 -55.69 17.39
N ARG A 7 -17.98 -54.60 18.03
CA ARG A 7 -16.77 -53.85 17.66
C ARG A 7 -15.63 -54.39 18.51
N GLU A 8 -14.62 -54.90 17.82
CA GLU A 8 -13.45 -55.57 18.37
C GLU A 8 -12.57 -54.61 19.19
N ASN A 9 -12.09 -55.10 20.34
CA ASN A 9 -11.19 -54.45 21.30
C ASN A 9 -9.72 -54.43 20.82
N VAL A 10 -9.44 -54.01 19.59
CA VAL A 10 -8.06 -54.06 19.05
C VAL A 10 -7.16 -52.98 19.67
N GLY A 11 -7.72 -51.84 20.11
CA GLY A 11 -6.96 -50.77 20.78
C GLY A 11 -6.55 -51.08 22.23
N SER A 12 -7.28 -51.98 22.91
CA SER A 12 -7.08 -52.24 24.35
C SER A 12 -5.82 -53.05 24.66
N LEU A 13 -5.38 -53.90 23.74
CA LEU A 13 -4.24 -54.79 23.99
C LEU A 13 -2.88 -54.08 23.87
N VAL A 14 -2.78 -53.09 22.98
CA VAL A 14 -1.52 -52.35 22.72
C VAL A 14 -1.24 -51.33 23.82
N VAL A 15 -2.28 -50.71 24.39
CA VAL A 15 -2.16 -49.67 25.43
C VAL A 15 -1.80 -50.25 26.80
N GLN A 16 -2.08 -51.54 27.04
CA GLN A 16 -1.70 -52.20 28.28
C GLN A 16 -0.19 -52.52 28.37
N GLN A 17 0.52 -52.50 27.23
CA GLN A 17 1.92 -52.94 27.14
C GLN A 17 2.93 -51.80 27.32
N PHE A 18 2.53 -50.55 27.05
CA PHE A 18 3.35 -49.36 27.26
C PHE A 18 2.64 -48.49 28.31
N GLY A 19 3.07 -48.57 29.57
CA GLY A 19 2.55 -47.74 30.64
C GLY A 19 2.79 -46.26 30.38
N ILE A 20 1.85 -45.61 29.67
CA ILE A 20 1.81 -44.17 29.50
C ILE A 20 1.34 -43.57 30.83
N HIS A 21 1.94 -42.47 31.28
CA HIS A 21 1.62 -41.88 32.58
C HIS A 21 0.63 -40.75 32.41
N CYS A 22 -0.64 -40.98 32.79
CA CYS A 22 -1.69 -39.99 32.56
C CYS A 22 -1.48 -38.74 33.43
N PHE A 23 -1.03 -37.66 32.81
CA PHE A 23 -0.60 -36.44 33.54
C PHE A 23 -1.73 -35.78 34.35
N ASN A 24 -2.99 -35.97 33.92
CA ASN A 24 -4.16 -35.46 34.64
C ASN A 24 -4.45 -36.23 35.95
N TYR A 25 -3.99 -37.49 36.08
CA TYR A 25 -4.37 -38.39 37.18
C TYR A 25 -3.18 -39.03 37.94
N LYS A 26 -1.93 -38.74 37.53
CA LYS A 26 -0.67 -39.18 38.16
C LYS A 26 -0.51 -40.69 38.40
N GLU A 27 -1.08 -41.54 37.52
CA GLU A 27 -0.85 -43.00 37.54
C GLU A 27 -0.65 -43.57 36.11
N PHE A 28 -0.06 -44.77 36.02
CA PHE A 28 0.15 -45.50 34.77
C PHE A 28 -1.20 -45.90 34.13
N GLY A 29 -1.50 -45.46 32.91
CA GLY A 29 -2.73 -45.76 32.19
C GLY A 29 -2.96 -44.98 30.87
N HIS A 30 -4.15 -45.15 30.30
CA HIS A 30 -4.57 -44.70 28.96
C HIS A 30 -4.48 -43.18 28.70
N PHE A 31 -4.42 -42.81 27.41
CA PHE A 31 -4.54 -41.43 26.92
C PHE A 31 -5.71 -40.69 27.58
N ALA A 32 -5.51 -39.41 27.91
CA ALA A 32 -6.46 -38.57 28.67
C ALA A 32 -7.93 -38.62 28.15
N LYS A 33 -8.14 -38.84 26.85
CA LYS A 33 -9.45 -38.91 26.18
C LYS A 33 -10.25 -40.19 26.49
N GLU A 34 -9.60 -41.26 26.95
CA GLU A 34 -10.25 -42.55 27.28
C GLU A 34 -10.47 -42.73 28.80
N CYS A 35 -9.99 -41.80 29.62
CA CYS A 35 -10.10 -41.89 31.07
C CYS A 35 -11.53 -41.57 31.54
N ARG A 36 -12.24 -42.57 32.08
CA ARG A 36 -13.61 -42.45 32.60
C ARG A 36 -13.70 -41.91 34.04
N LYS A 37 -12.61 -41.40 34.62
CA LYS A 37 -12.55 -40.90 36.01
C LYS A 37 -12.83 -39.38 36.10
N PRO A 38 -13.29 -38.87 37.26
CA PRO A 38 -13.63 -37.46 37.44
C PRO A 38 -12.41 -36.55 37.27
N LYS A 39 -12.61 -35.38 36.65
CA LYS A 39 -11.57 -34.39 36.38
C LYS A 39 -10.84 -34.00 37.67
N ARG A 40 -9.52 -33.80 37.58
CA ARG A 40 -8.68 -33.35 38.70
C ARG A 40 -9.24 -32.06 39.30
N VAL A 41 -9.18 -31.96 40.63
CA VAL A 41 -9.52 -30.74 41.37
C VAL A 41 -8.57 -29.63 40.93
N LYS A 42 -9.11 -28.47 40.59
CA LYS A 42 -8.33 -27.28 40.22
C LYS A 42 -7.77 -26.61 41.47
N ASP A 43 -6.88 -27.31 42.16
CA ASP A 43 -6.15 -26.78 43.30
C ASP A 43 -4.96 -25.92 42.86
N SER A 44 -4.31 -25.22 43.80
CA SER A 44 -3.15 -24.39 43.51
C SER A 44 -2.02 -25.15 42.81
N THR A 45 -1.84 -26.43 43.11
CA THR A 45 -0.83 -27.31 42.50
C THR A 45 -1.12 -27.56 41.02
N TYR A 46 -2.39 -27.80 40.67
CA TYR A 46 -2.85 -27.95 39.28
C TYR A 46 -2.50 -26.70 38.45
N HIS A 47 -2.79 -25.51 38.98
CA HIS A 47 -2.52 -24.25 38.29
C HIS A 47 -1.02 -23.98 38.14
N LYS A 48 -0.22 -24.28 39.18
CA LYS A 48 1.24 -24.13 39.16
C LYS A 48 1.91 -25.07 38.13
N GLU A 49 1.56 -26.35 38.13
CA GLU A 49 2.08 -27.33 37.17
C GLU A 49 1.73 -26.93 35.73
N LYS A 50 0.51 -26.41 35.52
CA LYS A 50 0.05 -25.97 34.20
C LYS A 50 0.79 -24.75 33.68
N MET A 51 1.02 -23.75 34.53
CA MET A 51 1.77 -22.54 34.17
C MET A 51 3.20 -22.88 33.73
N LEU A 52 3.86 -23.79 34.45
CA LEU A 52 5.23 -24.21 34.13
C LEU A 52 5.32 -24.87 32.74
N LEU A 53 4.30 -25.63 32.33
CA LEU A 53 4.25 -26.21 30.99
C LEU A 53 4.01 -25.17 29.89
N CYS A 54 3.18 -24.14 30.14
CA CYS A 54 3.02 -23.01 29.21
C CYS A 54 4.35 -22.29 28.97
N ILE A 55 5.09 -22.01 30.05
CA ILE A 55 6.40 -21.34 29.97
C ILE A 55 7.41 -22.21 29.20
N GLN A 56 7.36 -23.54 29.34
CA GLN A 56 8.20 -24.45 28.56
C GLN A 56 7.83 -24.45 27.07
N ALA A 57 6.54 -24.46 26.75
CA ALA A 57 6.05 -24.39 25.36
C ALA A 57 6.42 -23.08 24.67
N GLU A 58 6.29 -21.93 25.36
CA GLU A 58 6.69 -20.62 24.85
C GLU A 58 8.21 -20.53 24.58
N LYS A 59 9.01 -21.23 25.39
CA LYS A 59 10.45 -21.38 25.19
C LYS A 59 10.81 -22.40 24.09
N GLY A 60 9.82 -22.98 23.41
CA GLY A 60 9.99 -23.93 22.32
C GLY A 60 10.46 -25.32 22.75
N VAL A 61 10.32 -25.67 24.04
CA VAL A 61 10.70 -26.99 24.55
C VAL A 61 9.63 -28.01 24.15
N PRO A 62 9.99 -29.13 23.48
CA PRO A 62 9.02 -30.14 23.07
C PRO A 62 8.30 -30.77 24.28
N LEU A 63 6.97 -30.64 24.32
CA LEU A 63 6.13 -31.27 25.34
C LEU A 63 5.70 -32.68 24.92
N GLN A 64 5.47 -33.56 25.90
CA GLN A 64 4.90 -34.89 25.64
C GLN A 64 3.47 -34.77 25.08
N ALA A 65 3.02 -35.78 24.35
CA ALA A 65 1.70 -35.78 23.69
C ALA A 65 0.55 -35.52 24.68
N GLU A 66 0.62 -36.08 25.89
CA GLU A 66 -0.40 -35.85 26.92
C GLU A 66 -0.31 -34.47 27.59
N GLN A 67 0.88 -33.90 27.73
CA GLN A 67 1.06 -32.53 28.23
C GLN A 67 0.48 -31.51 27.24
N SER A 68 0.70 -31.75 25.94
CA SER A 68 0.13 -30.95 24.86
C SER A 68 -1.40 -31.07 24.83
N ASP A 69 -1.94 -32.30 24.94
CA ASP A 69 -3.39 -32.54 25.03
C ASP A 69 -4.01 -31.89 26.29
N TRP A 70 -3.29 -31.87 27.42
CA TRP A 70 -3.73 -31.23 28.66
C TRP A 70 -3.79 -29.70 28.58
N LEU A 71 -2.84 -29.07 27.87
CA LEU A 71 -2.89 -27.64 27.57
C LEU A 71 -4.07 -27.31 26.62
N ALA A 72 -4.34 -28.18 25.64
CA ALA A 72 -5.38 -28.00 24.65
C ALA A 72 -6.82 -28.19 25.18
N ASP A 73 -7.03 -28.99 26.23
CA ASP A 73 -8.37 -29.30 26.81
C ASP A 73 -9.06 -28.11 27.51
N THR A 74 -8.49 -26.90 27.44
CA THR A 74 -8.96 -25.71 28.18
C THR A 74 -8.80 -24.40 27.40
N ASN A 75 -9.53 -24.26 26.29
CA ASN A 75 -9.90 -22.94 25.75
C ASN A 75 -10.93 -22.19 26.64
N LYS A 76 -10.79 -22.28 27.96
CA LYS A 76 -11.36 -21.29 28.88
C LYS A 76 -10.20 -20.47 29.39
N GLU A 77 -10.12 -19.26 28.82
CA GLU A 77 -9.42 -18.08 29.31
C GLU A 77 -9.02 -18.26 30.79
N ILE A 78 -7.71 -18.27 31.07
CA ILE A 78 -7.24 -18.06 32.44
C ILE A 78 -7.90 -16.77 32.88
N ASP A 79 -8.78 -16.85 33.88
CA ASP A 79 -9.56 -15.70 34.30
C ASP A 79 -8.57 -14.62 34.71
N LYS A 80 -8.70 -13.44 34.09
CA LYS A 80 -7.86 -12.27 34.38
C LYS A 80 -7.87 -11.97 35.87
N GLN A 81 -8.98 -12.28 36.56
CA GLN A 81 -9.13 -12.14 38.00
C GLN A 81 -8.25 -13.11 38.81
N GLU A 82 -8.01 -14.32 38.29
CA GLU A 82 -7.18 -15.35 38.91
C GLU A 82 -5.67 -15.02 38.73
N LEU A 83 -5.31 -14.45 37.57
CA LEU A 83 -3.96 -13.93 37.32
C LEU A 83 -3.64 -12.68 38.14
N GLU A 84 -4.61 -11.78 38.29
CA GLU A 84 -4.48 -10.55 39.09
C GLU A 84 -4.41 -10.84 40.59
N ALA A 85 -5.17 -11.83 41.09
CA ALA A 85 -5.06 -12.29 42.47
C ALA A 85 -3.67 -12.88 42.77
N HIS A 86 -3.08 -13.62 41.82
CA HIS A 86 -1.74 -14.19 41.95
C HIS A 86 -0.63 -13.12 41.93
N TYR A 87 -0.72 -12.12 41.04
CA TYR A 87 0.22 -11.00 41.03
C TYR A 87 0.10 -10.14 42.30
N ASN A 88 -1.11 -9.91 42.81
CA ASN A 88 -1.31 -9.22 44.09
C ASN A 88 -0.75 -9.99 45.30
N TYR A 89 -0.83 -11.33 45.28
CA TYR A 89 -0.19 -12.17 46.32
C TYR A 89 1.34 -12.07 46.28
N MET A 90 1.94 -12.11 45.09
CA MET A 90 3.39 -11.93 44.92
C MET A 90 3.86 -10.52 45.34
N ALA A 91 3.05 -9.48 45.08
CA ALA A 91 3.32 -8.11 45.54
C ALA A 91 3.31 -8.00 47.07
N LYS A 92 2.36 -8.66 47.75
CA LYS A 92 2.31 -8.71 49.22
C LYS A 92 3.49 -9.43 49.87
N ILE A 93 4.07 -10.42 49.18
CA ILE A 93 5.29 -11.10 49.66
C ILE A 93 6.53 -10.18 49.52
N GLN A 94 6.51 -9.24 48.56
CA GLN A 94 7.58 -8.25 48.38
C GLN A 94 7.45 -7.02 49.30
N GLU A 95 6.25 -6.71 49.80
CA GLU A 95 5.97 -5.64 50.78
C GLU A 95 6.15 -6.08 52.25
N VAL A 96 7.26 -6.75 52.58
CA VAL A 96 7.70 -6.84 53.98
C VAL A 96 8.86 -5.85 54.19
N PRO A 97 8.60 -4.62 54.68
CA PRO A 97 9.65 -3.75 55.17
C PRO A 97 10.11 -4.19 56.56
N ASN A 98 11.39 -3.96 56.80
CA ASN A 98 12.07 -4.08 58.08
C ASN A 98 11.39 -3.31 59.24
N ALA A 99 11.56 -3.89 60.43
CA ALA A 99 11.62 -3.31 61.78
C ALA A 99 10.34 -3.24 62.63
N ASP A 100 10.45 -3.90 63.79
CA ASP A 100 9.83 -3.63 65.09
C ASP A 100 8.29 -3.64 65.20
N SER A 101 7.70 -4.82 65.36
CA SER A 101 6.53 -4.95 66.24
C SER A 101 6.47 -6.33 66.89
N ASP A 102 6.61 -6.36 68.22
CA ASP A 102 6.24 -7.48 69.08
C ASP A 102 4.79 -7.85 68.81
N THR A 103 4.56 -8.90 68.04
CA THR A 103 3.29 -9.63 68.05
C THR A 103 3.60 -11.09 67.86
N ASP A 104 3.23 -11.88 68.87
CA ASP A 104 3.36 -13.33 68.99
C ASP A 104 2.56 -14.03 67.89
N SER A 105 3.13 -14.05 66.69
CA SER A 105 2.64 -14.82 65.55
C SER A 105 3.68 -15.90 65.27
N GLU A 106 3.23 -17.14 65.46
CA GLU A 106 3.96 -18.38 65.22
C GLU A 106 4.75 -18.31 63.89
N PRO A 107 6.03 -18.73 63.84
CA PRO A 107 6.87 -18.45 62.69
C PRO A 107 6.37 -19.25 61.49
N LEU A 108 5.73 -18.57 60.54
CA LEU A 108 5.52 -19.11 59.19
C LEU A 108 6.90 -19.46 58.63
N GLU A 109 7.07 -20.74 58.27
CA GLU A 109 8.30 -21.31 57.75
C GLU A 109 9.02 -20.33 56.82
N HIS A 110 10.21 -19.93 57.25
CA HIS A 110 11.14 -19.16 56.46
C HIS A 110 11.56 -20.03 55.28
N VAL A 111 10.82 -19.96 54.17
CA VAL A 111 11.20 -20.61 52.91
C VAL A 111 12.48 -19.90 52.46
N GLN A 112 13.62 -20.51 52.75
CA GLN A 112 14.91 -20.10 52.21
C GLN A 112 14.83 -20.27 50.69
N TYR A 113 14.53 -19.18 49.99
CA TYR A 113 14.78 -19.13 48.55
C TYR A 113 16.28 -19.25 48.36
N ASN A 114 16.73 -20.34 47.73
CA ASN A 114 18.14 -20.57 47.41
C ASN A 114 18.72 -19.33 46.72
N ASP A 115 19.98 -18.97 47.03
CA ASP A 115 20.66 -17.78 46.49
C ASP A 115 20.63 -17.71 44.94
N GLU A 116 20.55 -18.86 44.27
CA GLU A 116 20.32 -18.97 42.81
C GLU A 116 18.99 -18.35 42.34
N TYR A 117 17.91 -18.47 43.11
CA TYR A 117 16.60 -17.92 42.78
C TYR A 117 16.57 -16.38 42.88
N ASN A 118 17.29 -15.81 43.85
CA ASN A 118 17.45 -14.36 44.00
C ASN A 118 18.34 -13.74 42.90
N VAL A 119 19.41 -14.41 42.50
CA VAL A 119 20.25 -13.97 41.37
C VAL A 119 19.46 -14.03 40.05
N PHE A 120 18.68 -15.09 39.83
CA PHE A 120 17.84 -15.22 38.65
C PHE A 120 16.73 -14.16 38.59
N ALA A 121 16.09 -13.85 39.72
CA ALA A 121 15.10 -12.79 39.82
C ALA A 121 15.69 -11.40 39.50
N ASN A 122 16.88 -11.09 40.04
CA ASN A 122 17.56 -9.81 39.79
C ASN A 122 18.05 -9.65 38.34
N VAL A 123 18.61 -10.69 37.73
CA VAL A 123 19.05 -10.66 36.32
C VAL A 123 17.85 -10.46 35.39
N ASN A 124 16.72 -11.13 35.68
CA ASN A 124 15.50 -10.95 34.91
C ASN A 124 14.91 -9.54 35.08
N GLN A 125 14.94 -8.99 36.30
CA GLN A 125 14.49 -7.61 36.56
C GLN A 125 15.33 -6.57 35.81
N HIS A 126 16.66 -6.71 35.80
CA HIS A 126 17.55 -5.83 35.06
C HIS A 126 17.35 -5.96 33.53
N SER A 127 17.15 -7.19 33.03
CA SER A 127 16.84 -7.41 31.62
C SER A 127 15.51 -6.75 31.21
N CYS A 128 14.46 -6.91 32.02
CA CYS A 128 13.18 -6.25 31.81
C CYS A 128 13.30 -4.71 31.84
N ALA A 129 14.08 -4.15 32.77
CA ALA A 129 14.31 -2.71 32.85
C ALA A 129 14.95 -2.15 31.57
N ASN A 130 15.99 -2.83 31.05
CA ASN A 130 16.64 -2.45 29.79
C ASN A 130 15.69 -2.52 28.59
N LEU A 131 14.85 -3.58 28.52
CA LEU A 131 13.84 -3.70 27.46
C LEU A 131 12.81 -2.58 27.52
N ILE A 132 12.37 -2.18 28.72
CA ILE A 132 11.44 -1.07 28.92
C ILE A 132 12.07 0.26 28.47
N GLU A 133 13.35 0.49 28.78
CA GLU A 133 14.06 1.70 28.36
C GLU A 133 14.21 1.78 26.83
N ASN A 134 14.59 0.68 26.19
CA ASN A 134 14.68 0.62 24.72
C ASN A 134 13.32 0.85 24.06
N LEU A 135 12.26 0.23 24.57
CA LEU A 135 10.90 0.44 24.06
C LEU A 135 10.44 1.90 24.22
N LYS A 136 10.83 2.59 25.30
CA LYS A 136 10.55 4.03 25.46
C LYS A 136 11.24 4.86 24.38
N LEU A 137 12.52 4.58 24.09
CA LEU A 137 13.25 5.27 23.03
C LEU A 137 12.60 5.05 21.65
N ASP A 138 12.20 3.82 21.35
CA ASP A 138 11.51 3.48 20.09
C ASP A 138 10.16 4.20 19.97
N VAL A 139 9.39 4.32 21.06
CA VAL A 139 8.12 5.06 21.08
C VAL A 139 8.34 6.55 20.82
N ASP A 140 9.36 7.15 21.43
CA ASP A 140 9.68 8.56 21.23
C ASP A 140 10.16 8.85 19.80
N GLU A 141 10.96 7.96 19.22
CA GLU A 141 11.40 8.08 17.83
C GLU A 141 10.24 7.90 16.85
N ASN A 142 9.34 6.94 17.08
CA ASN A 142 8.11 6.78 16.30
C ASN A 142 7.23 8.03 16.33
N LYS A 143 7.13 8.69 17.49
CA LYS A 143 6.39 9.95 17.64
C LYS A 143 7.04 11.08 16.82
N ARG A 144 8.38 11.15 16.78
CA ARG A 144 9.11 12.11 15.94
C ARG A 144 8.87 11.85 14.46
N ILE A 145 9.01 10.61 14.01
CA ILE A 145 8.75 10.20 12.62
C ILE A 145 7.32 10.54 12.23
N GLN A 146 6.33 10.23 13.08
CA GLN A 146 4.93 10.56 12.81
C GLN A 146 4.70 12.07 12.64
N LYS A 147 5.37 12.90 13.45
CA LYS A 147 5.29 14.37 13.32
C LYS A 147 5.92 14.85 12.01
N GLN A 148 7.05 14.29 11.60
CA GLN A 148 7.69 14.61 10.32
C GLN A 148 6.81 14.18 9.14
N LEU A 149 6.24 12.97 9.19
CA LEU A 149 5.36 12.43 8.16
C LEU A 149 4.09 13.29 7.99
N LYS A 150 3.48 13.75 9.09
CA LYS A 150 2.36 14.71 9.05
C LYS A 150 2.76 16.00 8.33
N LYS A 151 3.92 16.58 8.66
CA LYS A 151 4.43 17.80 8.00
C LYS A 151 4.69 17.58 6.51
N ALA A 152 5.32 16.46 6.15
CA ALA A 152 5.58 16.10 4.76
C ALA A 152 4.27 15.93 3.97
N ASN A 153 3.27 15.24 4.52
CA ASN A 153 1.97 15.05 3.88
C ASN A 153 1.23 16.38 3.66
N THR A 154 1.29 17.31 4.62
CA THR A 154 0.70 18.65 4.42
C THR A 154 1.39 19.42 3.29
N SER A 155 2.72 19.33 3.18
CA SER A 155 3.49 19.96 2.09
C SER A 155 3.13 19.36 0.74
N LEU A 156 3.14 18.02 0.65
CA LEU A 156 2.80 17.30 -0.57
C LEU A 156 1.37 17.57 -1.03
N THR A 157 0.42 17.67 -0.09
CA THR A 157 -0.97 18.02 -0.41
C THR A 157 -1.06 19.41 -1.03
N HIS A 158 -0.37 20.40 -0.45
CA HIS A 158 -0.31 21.75 -1.00
C HIS A 158 0.34 21.79 -2.39
N GLU A 159 1.48 21.10 -2.56
CA GLU A 159 2.17 21.01 -3.87
C GLU A 159 1.28 20.35 -4.94
N LEU A 160 0.53 19.30 -4.59
CA LEU A 160 -0.41 18.65 -5.51
C LEU A 160 -1.53 19.59 -5.95
N GLU A 161 -2.13 20.35 -5.03
CA GLU A 161 -3.16 21.32 -5.38
C GLU A 161 -2.60 22.46 -6.25
N GLN A 162 -1.40 22.95 -5.96
CA GLN A 162 -0.73 23.94 -6.81
C GLN A 162 -0.46 23.39 -8.22
N ARG A 163 0.01 22.14 -8.33
CA ARG A 163 0.26 21.49 -9.64
C ARG A 163 -1.02 21.29 -10.43
N LYS A 164 -2.14 20.95 -9.79
CA LYS A 164 -3.46 20.87 -10.44
C LYS A 164 -3.88 22.23 -11.00
N SER A 165 -3.70 23.31 -10.24
CA SER A 165 -4.02 24.67 -10.70
C SER A 165 -3.18 25.06 -11.92
N ASN A 166 -1.86 24.85 -11.87
CA ASN A 166 -0.96 25.18 -12.98
C ASN A 166 -1.29 24.37 -14.25
N LEU A 167 -1.67 23.09 -14.08
CA LEU A 167 -2.09 22.24 -15.20
C LEU A 167 -3.38 22.77 -15.86
N ALA A 168 -4.35 23.22 -15.07
CA ALA A 168 -5.59 23.78 -15.60
C ALA A 168 -5.34 25.06 -16.42
N GLU A 169 -4.46 25.95 -15.93
CA GLU A 169 -4.08 27.16 -16.65
C GLU A 169 -3.31 26.85 -17.96
N THR A 170 -2.39 25.89 -17.91
CA THR A 170 -1.66 25.42 -19.10
C THR A 170 -2.61 24.84 -20.16
N ASN A 171 -3.61 24.06 -19.74
CA ASN A 171 -4.60 23.52 -20.66
C ASN A 171 -5.44 24.62 -21.31
N LYS A 172 -5.85 25.63 -20.54
CA LYS A 172 -6.58 26.80 -21.07
C LYS A 172 -5.77 27.55 -22.12
N THR A 173 -4.50 27.86 -21.82
CA THR A 173 -3.62 28.57 -22.78
C THR A 173 -3.36 27.74 -24.04
N LEU A 174 -3.26 26.42 -23.92
CA LEU A 174 -3.12 25.53 -25.07
C LEU A 174 -4.38 25.53 -25.95
N GLU A 175 -5.57 25.55 -25.35
CA GLU A 175 -6.84 25.66 -26.06
C GLU A 175 -6.94 26.98 -26.83
N GLU A 176 -6.59 28.10 -26.19
CA GLU A 176 -6.51 29.42 -26.82
C GLU A 176 -5.52 29.41 -28.00
N SER A 177 -4.33 28.83 -27.83
CA SER A 177 -3.32 28.70 -28.89
C SER A 177 -3.82 27.87 -30.08
N ASN A 178 -4.51 26.76 -29.81
CA ASN A 178 -5.12 25.94 -30.86
C ASN A 178 -6.19 26.72 -31.64
N SER A 179 -7.05 27.47 -30.96
CA SER A 179 -8.06 28.33 -31.60
C SER A 179 -7.43 29.38 -32.51
N VAL A 180 -6.34 30.02 -32.07
CA VAL A 180 -5.58 30.97 -32.89
C VAL A 180 -4.98 30.28 -34.12
N ARG A 181 -4.36 29.11 -33.94
CA ARG A 181 -3.80 28.33 -35.06
C ARG A 181 -4.87 27.98 -36.10
N ASP A 182 -6.03 27.51 -35.64
CA ASP A 182 -7.12 27.09 -36.53
C ASP A 182 -7.69 28.30 -37.30
N SER A 183 -7.80 29.45 -36.64
CA SER A 183 -8.17 30.73 -37.29
C SER A 183 -7.16 31.14 -38.37
N CYS A 184 -5.86 31.03 -38.08
CA CYS A 184 -4.79 31.31 -39.06
C CYS A 184 -4.84 30.36 -40.26
N LEU A 185 -5.13 29.08 -40.05
CA LEU A 185 -5.27 28.09 -41.13
C LEU A 185 -6.44 28.45 -42.06
N ILE A 186 -7.59 28.85 -41.51
CA ILE A 186 -8.75 29.31 -42.30
C ILE A 186 -8.39 30.56 -43.13
N ALA A 187 -7.70 31.52 -42.52
CA ALA A 187 -7.25 32.72 -43.22
C ALA A 187 -6.29 32.39 -44.38
N LEU A 188 -5.34 31.48 -44.15
CA LEU A 188 -4.43 31.00 -45.19
C LEU A 188 -5.16 30.29 -46.34
N GLN A 189 -6.11 29.40 -46.03
CA GLN A 189 -6.94 28.73 -47.04
C GLN A 189 -7.77 29.74 -47.86
N THR A 190 -8.28 30.77 -47.21
CA THR A 190 -9.02 31.86 -47.88
C THR A 190 -8.11 32.61 -48.85
N LYS A 191 -6.89 32.96 -48.41
CA LYS A 191 -5.90 33.62 -49.27
C LYS A 191 -5.43 32.75 -50.42
N GLN A 192 -5.24 31.45 -50.20
CA GLN A 192 -4.93 30.51 -51.27
C GLN A 192 -6.06 30.48 -52.31
N THR A 193 -7.32 30.45 -51.86
CA THR A 193 -8.48 30.45 -52.75
C THR A 193 -8.59 31.76 -53.55
N GLU A 194 -8.33 32.91 -52.92
CA GLU A 194 -8.26 34.20 -53.61
C GLU A 194 -7.15 34.24 -54.66
N PHE A 195 -5.98 33.68 -54.33
CA PHE A 195 -4.85 33.60 -55.24
C PHE A 195 -5.15 32.71 -56.46
N GLU A 196 -5.76 31.54 -56.26
CA GLU A 196 -6.17 30.68 -57.38
C GLU A 196 -7.23 31.35 -58.28
N LYS A 197 -8.17 32.10 -57.68
CA LYS A 197 -9.13 32.92 -58.45
C LYS A 197 -8.42 34.01 -59.26
N TYR A 198 -7.45 34.68 -58.67
CA TYR A 198 -6.64 35.69 -59.35
C TYR A 198 -5.90 35.08 -60.54
N LYS A 199 -5.23 33.93 -60.34
CA LYS A 199 -4.54 33.19 -61.40
C LYS A 199 -5.48 32.83 -62.56
N ALA A 200 -6.64 32.25 -62.24
CA ALA A 200 -7.65 31.90 -63.25
C ALA A 200 -8.23 33.11 -63.99
N CYS A 201 -8.35 34.27 -63.33
CA CYS A 201 -8.75 35.52 -63.97
C CYS A 201 -7.64 36.01 -64.92
N ASN A 202 -6.41 36.05 -64.43
CA ASN A 202 -5.25 36.49 -65.19
C ASN A 202 -5.07 35.66 -66.47
N ASP A 203 -5.17 34.33 -66.37
CA ASP A 203 -5.10 33.41 -67.53
C ASP A 203 -6.19 33.67 -68.58
N ARG A 204 -7.36 34.22 -68.21
CA ARG A 204 -8.43 34.61 -69.16
C ARG A 204 -8.18 35.95 -69.84
N THR A 205 -7.51 36.88 -69.16
CA THR A 205 -7.16 38.22 -69.69
C THR A 205 -5.91 38.19 -70.56
N VAL A 206 -5.04 37.20 -70.39
CA VAL A 206 -3.84 36.94 -71.21
C VAL A 206 -4.29 36.31 -72.54
N ASP A 207 -5.02 37.07 -73.35
CA ASP A 207 -5.21 36.77 -74.77
C ASP A 207 -4.19 37.56 -75.59
N TYR A 208 -2.92 37.39 -75.20
CA TYR A 208 -1.79 38.09 -75.83
C TYR A 208 -1.77 37.81 -77.34
N ASP A 209 -2.14 36.60 -77.74
CA ASP A 209 -2.26 36.19 -79.14
C ASP A 209 -3.29 37.04 -79.90
N LYS A 210 -4.47 37.34 -79.31
CA LYS A 210 -5.45 38.25 -79.96
C LYS A 210 -4.97 39.69 -80.02
N ILE A 211 -4.28 40.19 -78.99
CA ILE A 211 -3.75 41.56 -79.00
C ILE A 211 -2.61 41.69 -80.02
N GLU A 212 -1.73 40.69 -80.10
CA GLU A 212 -0.63 40.64 -81.07
C GLU A 212 -1.16 40.55 -82.51
N PHE A 213 -2.16 39.70 -82.76
CA PHE A 213 -2.84 39.63 -84.06
C PHE A 213 -3.49 40.97 -84.45
N VAL A 214 -4.18 41.64 -83.53
CA VAL A 214 -4.78 42.96 -83.78
C VAL A 214 -3.71 44.01 -84.07
N LYS A 215 -2.57 43.94 -83.39
CA LYS A 215 -1.43 44.85 -83.60
C LYS A 215 -0.79 44.64 -84.97
N GLU A 216 -0.52 43.39 -85.36
CA GLU A 216 -0.01 43.07 -86.71
C GLU A 216 -0.97 43.56 -87.80
N LYS A 217 -2.28 43.31 -87.64
CA LYS A 217 -3.30 43.77 -88.59
C LYS A 217 -3.36 45.28 -88.68
N HIS A 218 -3.22 45.98 -87.56
CA HIS A 218 -3.16 47.44 -87.55
C HIS A 218 -1.92 47.96 -88.31
N ASP A 219 -0.74 47.37 -88.08
CA ASP A 219 0.50 47.76 -88.74
C ASP A 219 0.47 47.51 -90.27
N GLU A 220 -0.12 46.38 -90.71
CA GLU A 220 -0.39 46.11 -92.13
C GLU A 220 -1.26 47.21 -92.77
N LEU A 221 -2.34 47.61 -92.09
CA LEU A 221 -3.26 48.65 -92.57
C LEU A 221 -2.59 50.03 -92.65
N VAL A 222 -1.76 50.38 -91.67
CA VAL A 222 -0.97 51.62 -91.69
C VAL A 222 -0.03 51.64 -92.89
N LYS A 223 0.66 50.53 -93.16
CA LYS A 223 1.58 50.41 -94.31
C LYS A 223 0.84 50.55 -95.64
N GLN A 224 -0.33 49.91 -95.80
CA GLN A 224 -1.16 50.06 -96.99
C GLN A 224 -1.64 51.50 -97.19
N ARG A 225 -2.06 52.18 -96.11
CA ARG A 225 -2.48 53.59 -96.17
C ARG A 225 -1.34 54.49 -96.65
N LEU A 226 -0.12 54.30 -96.14
CA LEU A 226 1.05 55.10 -96.54
C LEU A 226 1.41 54.88 -98.01
N LEU A 227 1.42 53.63 -98.48
CA LEU A 227 1.64 53.30 -99.89
C LEU A 227 0.58 53.95 -100.79
N THR A 228 -0.69 53.84 -100.39
CA THR A 228 -1.80 54.44 -101.13
C THR A 228 -1.65 55.97 -101.20
N LYS A 229 -1.31 56.62 -100.08
CA LYS A 229 -1.07 58.06 -100.02
C LYS A 229 0.08 58.48 -100.95
N SER A 230 1.21 57.77 -100.90
CA SER A 230 2.36 58.04 -101.75
C SER A 230 2.05 57.86 -103.24
N HIS A 231 1.28 56.83 -103.59
CA HIS A 231 0.82 56.60 -104.97
C HIS A 231 -0.06 57.75 -105.46
N TYR A 232 -1.03 58.21 -104.66
CA TYR A 232 -1.85 59.36 -105.03
C TYR A 232 -1.03 60.65 -105.14
N GLU A 233 -0.09 60.91 -104.22
CA GLU A 233 0.81 62.07 -104.29
C GLU A 233 1.68 62.04 -105.56
N GLY A 234 2.16 60.86 -105.98
CA GLY A 234 2.89 60.67 -107.22
C GLY A 234 2.04 61.00 -108.45
N LEU A 235 0.82 60.47 -108.53
CA LEU A 235 -0.12 60.75 -109.62
C LEU A 235 -0.50 62.24 -109.70
N VAL A 236 -0.64 62.91 -108.55
CA VAL A 236 -0.91 64.35 -108.51
C VAL A 236 0.29 65.14 -109.04
N LYS A 237 1.53 64.76 -108.69
CA LYS A 237 2.74 65.41 -109.20
C LYS A 237 2.92 65.22 -110.71
N GLU A 238 2.59 64.04 -111.24
CA GLU A 238 2.65 63.78 -112.69
C GLU A 238 1.60 64.58 -113.48
N LYS A 239 0.42 64.85 -112.90
CA LYS A 239 -0.63 65.65 -113.54
C LYS A 239 -0.36 67.17 -113.55
N ILE A 240 0.59 67.66 -112.76
CA ILE A 240 0.89 69.10 -112.61
C ILE A 240 2.09 69.53 -113.48
N LYS A 241 2.71 68.61 -114.21
CA LYS A 241 3.85 68.86 -115.12
C LYS A 241 3.41 68.84 -116.57
#